data_AF-A0A1B8YJC6-F1
#
_entry.id   AF-A0A1B8YJC6-F1
#
_cell.length_a   1.000
_cell.length_b   1.000
_cell.length_c   1.000
_cell.angle_alpha   90.00
_cell.angle_beta   90.00
_cell.angle_gamma   90.00
#
_symmetry.space_group_name_H-M   'P 1'
#
loop_
_entity.id
_entity.type
_entity.pdbx_description
1 polymer ?
#
loop_
_entity_poly.entity_id
_entity_poly.type
_entity_poly.pdbx_seq_one_letter_code
_entity_poly.pdbx_strand_id
1 'polypeptide(L)' 'MASGMSQEAFADKCGLDRTYISGIERGVRNPTLEVINVIASGLQIELKDLFDFDVEKKG' A
#
# COMPACT_ATOMS: atom_id res chain seq x y z
N MET A 1 7.56 1.90 -1.01
CA MET A 1 7.39 0.48 -0.58
C MET A 1 8.69 -0.14 -0.08
N ALA A 2 8.62 -0.94 0.99
CA ALA A 2 9.76 -1.60 1.66
C ALA A 2 10.00 -3.06 1.21
N SER A 3 9.25 -3.56 0.21
CA SER A 3 9.24 -4.97 -0.21
C SER A 3 10.23 -5.33 -1.33
N GLY A 4 11.12 -4.41 -1.71
CA GLY A 4 12.07 -4.61 -2.83
C GLY A 4 11.43 -4.62 -4.24
N MET A 5 10.11 -4.45 -4.33
CA MET A 5 9.33 -4.43 -5.58
C MET A 5 9.19 -2.99 -6.11
N SER A 6 9.20 -2.83 -7.43
CA SER A 6 8.89 -1.52 -8.05
C SER A 6 7.39 -1.18 -7.91
N GLN A 7 7.05 0.12 -7.95
CA GLN A 7 5.66 0.58 -7.94
C GLN A 7 4.83 -0.03 -9.07
N GLU A 8 5.42 -0.20 -10.26
CA GLU A 8 4.78 -0.83 -11.42
C GLU A 8 4.40 -2.28 -11.09
N ALA A 9 5.37 -3.09 -10.66
CA ALA A 9 5.15 -4.49 -10.36
C ALA A 9 4.16 -4.71 -9.21
N PHE A 10 4.14 -3.80 -8.22
CA PHE A 10 3.16 -3.87 -7.14
C PHE A 10 1.75 -3.47 -7.58
N ALA A 11 1.63 -2.44 -8.42
CA ALA A 11 0.36 -2.01 -8.96
C ALA A 11 -0.26 -3.13 -9.81
N ASP A 12 0.54 -3.76 -10.68
CA ASP A 12 0.14 -4.93 -11.46
C ASP A 12 -0.31 -6.09 -10.55
N LYS A 13 0.46 -6.39 -9.49
CA LYS A 13 0.09 -7.43 -8.51
C LYS A 13 -1.26 -7.15 -7.83
N CYS A 14 -1.58 -5.88 -7.59
CA CYS A 14 -2.83 -5.46 -6.97
C CYS A 14 -3.98 -5.28 -7.97
N GLY A 15 -3.72 -5.38 -9.29
CA GLY A 15 -4.69 -5.03 -10.33
C GLY A 15 -5.08 -3.54 -10.29
N LEU A 16 -4.15 -2.68 -9.85
CA LEU A 16 -4.34 -1.23 -9.71
C LEU A 16 -3.46 -0.47 -10.70
N ASP A 17 -3.88 0.74 -11.07
CA ASP A 17 -3.06 1.61 -11.89
C ASP A 17 -1.85 2.13 -11.09
N ARG A 18 -0.65 2.11 -11.70
CA ARG A 18 0.58 2.58 -11.05
C ARG A 18 0.50 4.04 -10.59
N THR A 19 -0.13 4.92 -11.36
CA THR A 19 -0.31 6.33 -10.97
C THR A 19 -1.26 6.47 -9.79
N TYR A 20 -2.22 5.56 -9.65
CA TYR A 20 -3.11 5.48 -8.49
C TYR A 20 -2.34 5.06 -7.24
N ILE A 21 -1.53 3.98 -7.30
CA ILE A 21 -0.62 3.57 -6.21
C ILE A 21 0.32 4.72 -5.81
N SER A 22 0.98 5.35 -6.79
CA SER A 22 1.84 6.51 -6.56
C SER A 22 1.09 7.68 -5.92
N GLY A 23 -0.19 7.87 -6.25
CA GLY A 23 -1.05 8.88 -5.64
C GLY A 23 -1.37 8.57 -4.17
N ILE A 24 -1.61 7.31 -3.84
CA ILE A 24 -1.85 6.86 -2.46
C ILE A 24 -0.59 7.06 -1.62
N GLU A 25 0.60 6.64 -2.09
CA GLU A 25 1.86 6.80 -1.36
C GLU A 25 2.21 8.27 -1.08
N ARG A 26 1.80 9.18 -1.96
CA ARG A 26 2.00 10.64 -1.78
C ARG A 26 0.88 11.33 -1.00
N GLY A 27 -0.16 10.60 -0.59
CA GLY A 27 -1.31 11.17 0.13
C GLY A 27 -2.23 12.05 -0.73
N VAL A 28 -2.18 11.94 -2.06
CA VAL A 28 -3.03 12.73 -2.99
C VAL A 28 -4.23 11.95 -3.52
N ARG A 29 -4.55 10.81 -2.90
CA ARG A 29 -5.70 9.95 -3.19
C ARG A 29 -6.39 9.54 -1.90
N ASN A 30 -7.70 9.35 -1.98
CA ASN A 30 -8.53 8.82 -0.90
C ASN A 30 -9.12 7.47 -1.33
N PRO A 31 -8.43 6.34 -1.13
CA PRO A 31 -8.90 5.02 -1.54
C PRO A 31 -10.09 4.54 -0.69
N THR A 32 -10.93 3.69 -1.26
CA THR A 32 -11.98 3.00 -0.50
C THR A 32 -11.37 1.93 0.41
N LEU A 33 -12.11 1.49 1.42
CA LEU A 33 -11.68 0.39 2.29
C LEU A 33 -11.38 -0.90 1.51
N GLU A 34 -12.13 -1.16 0.44
CA GLU A 34 -11.90 -2.29 -0.47
C GLU A 34 -10.53 -2.20 -1.15
N VAL A 35 -10.15 -1.03 -1.66
CA VAL A 35 -8.83 -0.80 -2.25
C VAL A 35 -7.73 -0.97 -1.20
N ILE A 36 -7.93 -0.46 0.02
CA ILE A 36 -6.95 -0.63 1.10
C ILE A 36 -6.77 -2.13 1.43
N ASN A 37 -7.85 -2.91 1.43
CA ASN A 37 -7.79 -4.37 1.61
C ASN A 37 -7.05 -5.09 0.48
N VAL A 38 -7.23 -4.66 -0.77
CA VAL A 38 -6.45 -5.15 -1.93
C VAL A 38 -4.96 -4.86 -1.73
N ILE A 39 -4.60 -3.66 -1.28
CA ILE A 39 -3.21 -3.27 -1.02
C ILE A 39 -2.60 -4.11 0.10
N ALA A 40 -3.31 -4.32 1.22
CA ALA A 40 -2.87 -5.18 2.31
C ALA A 40 -2.60 -6.62 1.82
N SER A 41 -3.53 -7.16 1.03
CA SER A 41 -3.39 -8.49 0.41
C SER A 41 -2.19 -8.56 -0.53
N GLY A 42 -1.97 -7.52 -1.33
CA GLY A 42 -0.81 -7.38 -2.22
C GLY A 42 0.53 -7.34 -1.46
N LEU A 43 0.53 -6.73 -0.27
CA LEU A 43 1.68 -6.68 0.64
C LEU A 43 1.85 -7.95 1.49
N GLN A 44 0.88 -8.88 1.46
CA GLN A 44 0.87 -10.10 2.27
C GLN A 44 0.86 -9.83 3.78
N ILE A 45 0.10 -8.83 4.20
CA ILE A 45 -0.12 -8.47 5.60
C ILE A 45 -1.61 -8.45 5.91
N GLU A 46 -1.97 -8.44 7.19
CA GLU A 46 -3.35 -8.21 7.59
C GLU A 46 -3.71 -6.73 7.39
N LEU A 47 -4.98 -6.44 7.09
CA LEU A 47 -5.44 -5.06 6.88
C LEU A 47 -5.14 -4.15 8.09
N LYS A 48 -5.24 -4.68 9.31
CA LYS A 48 -4.95 -3.93 10.55
C LYS A 48 -3.50 -3.45 10.61
N ASP A 49 -2.57 -4.17 9.98
CA ASP A 49 -1.13 -3.87 10.01
C ASP A 49 -0.81 -2.60 9.20
N LEU A 50 -1.68 -2.21 8.25
CA LEU A 50 -1.58 -0.91 7.57
C LEU A 50 -1.87 0.29 8.49
N PHE A 51 -2.50 0.04 9.62
CA PHE A 51 -2.89 1.04 10.61
C PHE A 51 -2.18 0.86 11.95
N ASP A 52 -1.15 -0.01 11.99
CA ASP A 52 -0.23 -0.08 13.12
C ASP A 52 0.74 1.10 13.03
N PHE A 53 0.32 2.23 13.62
CA PHE A 53 1.08 3.48 13.62
C PHE A 53 2.11 3.54 14.77
N ASP A 54 2.12 2.54 15.65
CA ASP A 54 3.02 2.47 16.81
C ASP A 54 4.35 1.76 16.47
N VAL A 55 4.60 1.47 15.19
CA VAL A 55 5.90 0.99 14.69
C VAL A 55 6.97 2.02 15.07
N GLU A 56 7.79 1.61 16.04
CA GLU A 56 8.79 2.43 16.72
C GLU A 56 9.58 3.33 15.76
N LYS A 57 9.73 4.61 16.15
CA LYS A 57 10.80 5.48 15.64
C LYS A 57 12.11 4.73 15.85
N LYS A 58 12.68 4.15 14.79
CA LYS A 58 14.10 3.80 14.80
C LYS A 58 14.86 5.08 15.14
N GLY A 59 15.49 5.08 16.32
CA GLY A 59 16.32 6.19 16.81
C GLY A 59 17.44 6.57 15.87
#